data_AF-A0A350ALW2-F1
#
_entry.id   AF-A0A350ALW2-F1
#
_cell.length_a   1.000
_cell.length_b   1.000
_cell.length_c   1.000
_cell.angle_alpha   90.00
_cell.angle_beta   90.00
_cell.angle_gamma   90.00
#
_symmetry.space_group_name_H-M   'P 1'
#
loop_
_entity.id
_entity.type
_entity.pdbx_description
1 polymer ?
#
loop_
_entity_poly.entity_id
_entity_poly.type
_entity_poly.pdbx_seq_one_letter_code
_entity_poly.pdbx_strand_id
1 'polypeptide(L)'
;MKKYLFVVMLLIVAVVIGALPGCSSDGKGTGVPSPLALAHDLGSGSLIWSQQSVGLWVSADGKVTAAPDIALLTLGVESQEVSVSGAQRKAAEAMDKVMKALKGKGIAD
;
A
#
# COMPACT_ATOMS: atom_id res chain seq x y z
N MET A 1 -9.21 23.24 -23.86
CA MET A 1 -9.59 22.28 -22.80
C MET A 1 -8.40 21.75 -21.99
N LYS A 2 -7.32 21.26 -22.61
CA LYS A 2 -6.15 20.65 -21.92
C LYS A 2 -5.43 21.58 -20.91
N LYS A 3 -5.31 22.87 -21.24
CA LYS A 3 -4.66 23.89 -20.40
C LYS A 3 -5.43 24.24 -19.12
N TYR A 4 -6.76 24.17 -19.15
CA TYR A 4 -7.59 24.36 -17.95
C TYR A 4 -7.61 23.11 -17.07
N LEU A 5 -7.50 21.92 -17.67
CA LEU A 5 -7.39 20.65 -16.94
C LEU A 5 -6.12 20.60 -16.08
N PHE A 6 -4.99 21.07 -16.60
CA PHE A 6 -3.74 21.18 -15.82
C PHE A 6 -3.82 22.18 -14.66
N VAL A 7 -4.48 23.31 -14.87
CA VAL A 7 -4.64 24.34 -13.82
C VAL A 7 -5.55 23.85 -12.70
N VAL A 8 -6.65 23.15 -13.02
CA VAL A 8 -7.57 22.59 -12.02
C VAL A 8 -6.89 21.49 -11.20
N MET A 9 -6.05 20.65 -11.82
CA MET A 9 -5.31 19.61 -11.12
C MET A 9 -4.28 20.21 -10.14
N LEU A 10 -3.58 21.27 -10.55
CA LEU A 10 -2.61 21.97 -9.70
C LEU A 10 -3.27 22.68 -8.51
N LEU A 11 -4.48 23.21 -8.70
CA LEU A 11 -5.27 23.84 -7.63
C LEU A 11 -5.78 22.82 -6.59
N ILE A 12 -6.18 21.62 -7.04
CA ILE A 12 -6.61 20.54 -6.13
C ILE A 12 -5.42 20.03 -5.29
N VAL A 13 -4.24 19.91 -5.88
CA VAL A 13 -3.02 19.48 -5.17
C VAL A 13 -2.59 20.51 -4.11
N ALA A 14 -2.70 21.82 -4.41
CA ALA A 14 -2.37 22.87 -3.46
C ALA A 14 -3.29 22.89 -2.23
N VAL A 15 -4.58 22.57 -2.41
CA VAL A 15 -5.56 22.48 -1.30
C VAL A 15 -5.28 21.28 -0.40
N VAL A 16 -4.83 20.16 -0.95
CA VAL A 16 -4.50 18.94 -0.18
C VAL A 16 -3.23 19.12 0.65
N ILE A 17 -2.25 19.89 0.17
CA ILE A 17 -0.99 20.14 0.90
C ILE A 17 -1.17 21.21 1.99
N GLY A 18 -2.08 22.18 1.80
CA GLY A 18 -2.35 23.25 2.78
C GLY A 18 -3.22 22.86 3.98
N ALA A 19 -3.82 21.66 3.98
CA ALA A 19 -4.79 21.23 5.01
C ALA A 19 -4.20 20.27 6.06
N LEU A 20 -2.87 20.20 6.21
CA LEU A 20 -2.23 19.54 7.34
C LEU A 20 -2.05 20.58 8.46
N PRO A 21 -2.82 20.52 9.57
CA PRO A 21 -2.57 21.39 10.72
C PRO A 21 -1.21 21.05 11.31
N GLY A 22 -0.22 21.90 11.03
CA GLY A 22 1.06 21.90 11.73
C GLY A 22 0.83 22.27 13.19
N CYS A 23 1.11 21.35 14.09
CA CYS A 23 1.11 21.58 15.53
C CYS A 23 2.43 22.28 15.90
N SER A 24 2.40 23.59 16.13
CA SER A 24 3.50 24.32 16.73
C SER A 24 3.35 24.29 18.25
N SER A 25 4.30 23.67 18.95
CA SER A 25 4.46 23.87 20.39
C SER A 25 5.92 23.67 20.77
N ASP A 26 6.70 24.75 20.67
CA ASP A 26 7.94 24.87 21.41
C ASP A 26 7.80 26.04 22.39
N GLY A 27 7.28 25.66 23.56
CA GLY A 27 7.25 26.48 24.76
C GLY A 27 8.66 26.67 25.31
N LYS A 28 9.00 27.94 25.51
CA LYS A 28 10.09 28.42 26.35
C LYS A 28 10.02 27.78 27.74
N GLY A 29 11.15 27.45 28.35
CA GLY A 29 11.20 27.32 29.82
C GLY A 29 12.25 26.37 30.35
N THR A 30 13.45 26.89 30.52
CA THR A 30 14.49 26.39 31.41
C THR A 30 13.99 26.07 32.83
N GLY A 31 14.50 25.00 33.44
CA GLY A 31 14.55 24.88 34.90
C GLY A 31 14.19 23.50 35.43
N VAL A 32 15.21 22.69 35.69
CA VAL A 32 15.09 21.52 36.59
C VAL A 32 14.65 21.97 37.98
N PRO A 33 13.78 21.20 38.65
CA PRO A 33 14.28 20.56 39.86
C PRO A 33 13.83 19.11 40.05
N SER A 34 14.66 18.44 40.85
CA SER A 34 14.75 17.04 41.25
C SER A 34 13.45 16.35 41.73
N PRO A 35 13.38 15.00 41.66
CA PRO A 35 12.15 14.20 41.85
C PRO A 35 11.64 14.08 43.30
N LEU A 36 11.99 15.01 44.20
CA LEU A 36 11.75 14.86 45.64
C LEU A 36 10.91 15.98 46.25
N ALA A 37 9.91 16.46 45.51
CA ALA A 37 8.92 17.40 46.01
C ALA A 37 7.55 17.18 45.34
N LEU A 38 6.92 16.03 45.59
CA LEU A 38 5.47 15.87 45.35
C LEU A 38 4.80 14.96 46.38
N ALA A 39 5.22 15.08 47.64
CA ALA A 39 4.47 14.58 48.78
C ALA A 39 3.86 15.78 49.53
N HIS A 40 2.99 16.52 48.86
CA HIS A 40 2.13 17.51 49.50
C HIS A 40 0.87 17.69 48.67
N ASP A 41 -0.18 16.96 49.06
CA ASP A 41 -1.51 17.50 49.32
C ASP A 41 -2.54 16.38 49.13
N LEU A 42 -2.98 15.83 50.25
CA LEU A 42 -4.14 14.96 50.34
C LEU A 42 -5.38 15.85 50.25
N GLY A 43 -5.81 16.16 49.03
CA GLY A 43 -7.00 16.97 48.76
C GLY A 43 -7.87 16.30 47.70
N SER A 44 -9.02 15.78 48.14
CA SER A 44 -10.19 15.36 47.36
C SER A 44 -10.17 15.65 45.86
N GLY A 45 -10.20 14.61 45.04
CA GLY A 45 -10.59 14.76 43.64
C GLY A 45 -10.15 13.60 42.77
N SER A 46 -11.13 12.91 42.19
CA SER A 46 -10.96 11.95 41.09
C SER A 46 -10.21 10.67 41.42
N LEU A 47 -10.98 9.64 41.77
CA LEU A 47 -10.71 8.26 41.34
C LEU A 47 -10.83 8.20 39.81
N ILE A 48 -9.93 8.86 39.09
CA ILE A 48 -9.70 8.54 37.69
C ILE A 48 -8.63 7.46 37.71
N TRP A 49 -9.07 6.22 37.85
CA TRP A 49 -8.31 5.03 37.43
C TRP A 49 -8.23 5.05 35.91
N SER A 50 -7.59 6.09 35.35
CA SER A 50 -7.31 6.20 33.93
C SER A 50 -6.24 5.17 33.62
N GLN A 51 -6.70 3.97 33.30
CA GLN A 51 -6.03 3.01 32.43
C GLN A 51 -4.51 3.02 32.61
N GLN A 52 -4.04 2.56 33.77
CA GLN A 52 -2.63 2.31 34.00
C GLN A 52 -2.26 1.06 33.18
N SER A 53 -2.04 1.23 31.89
CA SER A 53 -1.47 0.20 31.04
C SER A 53 -0.01 0.00 31.47
N VAL A 54 0.20 -0.83 32.50
CA VAL A 54 1.52 -1.22 32.97
C VAL A 54 2.04 -2.33 32.05
N GLY A 55 2.85 -1.94 31.07
CA GLY A 55 3.48 -2.86 30.14
C GLY A 55 4.44 -2.14 29.19
N LEU A 56 5.45 -2.87 28.70
CA LEU A 56 6.34 -2.41 27.64
C LEU A 56 5.67 -2.65 26.29
N TRP A 57 5.25 -1.57 25.64
CA TRP A 57 4.77 -1.61 24.27
C TRP A 57 5.96 -1.53 23.32
N VAL A 58 6.23 -2.64 22.63
CA VAL A 58 7.26 -2.71 21.59
C VAL A 58 6.57 -2.86 20.25
N SER A 59 6.69 -1.83 19.42
CA SER A 59 6.31 -1.90 18.02
C SER A 59 7.56 -2.25 17.21
N ALA A 60 7.45 -3.29 16.38
CA ALA A 60 8.50 -3.68 15.44
C ALA A 60 7.91 -3.77 14.03
N ASP A 61 8.55 -3.07 13.09
CA ASP A 61 8.24 -3.16 11.67
C ASP A 61 9.07 -4.26 11.02
N GLY A 62 8.41 -5.32 10.56
CA GLY A 62 9.04 -6.35 9.74
C GLY A 62 8.96 -5.99 8.26
N LYS A 63 10.09 -5.67 7.64
CA LYS A 63 10.17 -5.48 6.19
C LYS A 63 10.84 -6.69 5.55
N VAL A 64 10.17 -7.30 4.58
CA VAL A 64 10.71 -8.36 3.73
C VAL A 64 10.64 -7.91 2.29
N THR A 65 11.76 -8.07 1.58
CA THR A 65 11.85 -7.89 0.14
C THR A 65 12.24 -9.23 -0.48
N ALA A 66 11.38 -9.75 -1.35
CA ALA A 66 11.68 -10.93 -2.16
C ALA A 66 11.59 -10.56 -3.64
N ALA A 67 12.56 -11.01 -4.42
CA ALA A 67 12.44 -10.97 -5.88
C ALA A 67 11.43 -12.05 -6.32
N PRO A 68 10.54 -11.76 -7.28
CA PRO A 68 9.63 -12.77 -7.79
C PRO A 68 10.40 -13.76 -8.68
N ASP A 69 10.37 -15.04 -8.30
CA ASP A 69 11.05 -16.12 -9.02
C ASP A 69 10.13 -16.86 -10.01
N ILE A 70 8.88 -16.40 -10.17
CA ILE A 70 7.85 -17.04 -11.01
C ILE A 70 7.14 -15.97 -11.85
N ALA A 71 6.87 -16.29 -13.11
CA ALA A 71 6.05 -15.49 -14.01
C ALA A 71 4.86 -16.30 -14.51
N LEU A 72 3.65 -15.74 -14.40
CA LEU A 72 2.43 -16.31 -14.97
C LEU A 72 2.12 -15.59 -16.28
N LEU A 73 2.06 -16.32 -17.38
CA LEU A 73 1.79 -15.78 -18.71
C LEU A 73 0.49 -16.39 -19.27
N THR A 74 -0.49 -15.54 -19.56
CA THR A 74 -1.77 -15.98 -20.15
C THR A 74 -1.75 -15.68 -21.65
N LEU A 75 -1.78 -16.74 -22.45
CA LEU A 75 -1.79 -16.64 -23.91
C LEU A 75 -3.07 -17.28 -24.45
N GLY A 76 -3.73 -16.55 -25.34
CA GLY A 76 -4.94 -17.01 -26.05
C GLY A 76 -4.70 -17.07 -27.55
N VAL A 77 -5.45 -17.94 -28.23
CA VAL A 77 -5.44 -18.04 -29.69
C VAL A 77 -6.84 -17.72 -30.19
N GLU A 78 -6.94 -16.68 -31.03
CA GLU A 78 -8.17 -16.31 -31.70
C GLU A 78 -8.08 -16.69 -33.18
N SER A 79 -9.15 -17.28 -33.71
CA SER A 79 -9.26 -17.60 -35.12
C SER A 79 -10.68 -17.33 -35.62
N GLN A 80 -10.78 -16.67 -36.77
CA GLN A 80 -12.03 -16.33 -37.43
C GLN A 80 -12.18 -17.12 -38.73
N GLU A 81 -13.40 -17.59 -38.99
CA GLU A 81 -13.79 -18.37 -40.17
C GLU A 81 -15.29 -18.18 -40.44
N VAL A 82 -15.75 -18.45 -41.66
CA VAL A 82 -17.16 -18.31 -42.06
C VAL A 82 -18.06 -19.29 -41.31
N SER A 83 -17.53 -20.45 -40.96
CA SER A 83 -18.18 -21.51 -40.20
C SER A 83 -17.60 -21.63 -38.80
N VAL A 84 -18.48 -21.89 -37.82
CA VAL A 84 -18.06 -22.10 -36.42
C VAL A 84 -17.11 -23.30 -36.31
N SER A 85 -17.38 -24.37 -37.04
CA SER A 85 -16.52 -25.57 -37.05
C SER A 85 -15.14 -25.30 -37.65
N GLY A 86 -15.06 -24.48 -38.71
CA GLY A 86 -13.80 -24.04 -39.30
C GLY A 86 -12.97 -23.18 -38.34
N ALA A 87 -13.64 -22.24 -37.64
CA ALA A 87 -12.99 -21.38 -36.65
C ALA A 87 -12.43 -22.18 -35.47
N GLN A 88 -13.21 -23.13 -34.93
CA GLN A 88 -12.78 -24.00 -33.84
C GLN A 88 -11.59 -24.88 -34.22
N ARG A 89 -11.65 -25.54 -35.39
CA ARG A 89 -10.55 -26.38 -35.87
C ARG A 89 -9.26 -25.57 -36.04
N LYS A 90 -9.35 -24.40 -36.66
CA LYS A 90 -8.20 -23.53 -36.90
C LYS A 90 -7.63 -22.95 -35.60
N ALA A 91 -8.49 -22.62 -34.63
CA ALA A 91 -8.05 -22.21 -33.30
C ALA A 91 -7.29 -23.34 -32.58
N ALA A 92 -7.82 -24.57 -32.61
CA ALA A 92 -7.17 -25.73 -32.00
C ALA A 92 -5.78 -26.01 -32.62
N GLU A 93 -5.70 -26.02 -33.96
CA GLU A 93 -4.43 -26.21 -34.66
C GLU A 93 -3.39 -25.13 -34.34
N ALA A 94 -3.83 -23.87 -34.23
CA ALA A 94 -2.96 -22.77 -33.86
C ALA A 94 -2.52 -22.87 -32.39
N MET A 95 -3.38 -23.30 -31.49
CA MET A 95 -3.02 -23.55 -30.09
C MET A 95 -1.98 -24.67 -29.94
N ASP A 96 -2.12 -25.75 -30.70
CA ASP A 96 -1.14 -26.84 -30.75
C ASP A 96 0.24 -26.35 -31.23
N LYS A 97 0.28 -25.44 -32.21
CA LYS A 97 1.53 -24.85 -32.69
C LYS A 97 2.19 -23.99 -31.62
N VAL A 98 1.41 -23.19 -30.89
CA VAL A 98 1.91 -22.38 -29.78
C VAL A 98 2.48 -23.29 -28.69
N MET A 99 1.76 -24.32 -28.28
CA MET A 99 2.25 -25.28 -27.27
C MET A 99 3.55 -25.96 -27.72
N LYS A 100 3.64 -26.41 -28.98
CA LYS A 100 4.89 -26.98 -29.53
C LYS A 100 6.05 -26.00 -29.52
N ALA A 101 5.79 -24.74 -29.86
CA ALA A 101 6.83 -23.69 -29.84
C ALA A 101 7.32 -23.43 -28.40
N LEU A 102 6.42 -23.37 -27.42
CA LEU A 102 6.76 -23.20 -26.01
C LEU A 102 7.57 -24.39 -25.48
N LYS A 103 7.16 -25.63 -25.80
CA LYS A 103 7.93 -26.83 -25.47
C LYS A 103 9.31 -26.84 -26.11
N GLY A 104 9.42 -26.42 -27.37
CA GLY A 104 10.70 -26.28 -28.06
C GLY A 104 11.64 -25.24 -27.43
N LYS A 105 11.10 -24.32 -26.63
CA LYS A 105 11.86 -23.34 -25.83
C LYS A 105 12.18 -23.84 -24.41
N GLY A 106 11.82 -25.07 -24.06
CA GLY A 106 12.11 -25.68 -22.76
C GLY A 106 11.04 -25.41 -21.68
N ILE A 107 9.86 -24.93 -22.06
CA ILE A 107 8.72 -24.79 -21.14
C ILE A 107 8.03 -26.16 -21.02
N ALA A 108 7.97 -26.68 -19.79
CA ALA A 108 7.31 -27.95 -19.48
C ALA A 108 5.77 -27.85 -19.56
N ASP A 109 5.10 -29.02 -19.60
CA ASP A 109 3.63 -29.15 -19.61
C ASP A 109 2.97 -28.69 -18.30
#